data_AF-A0A7J2L445-F1
#
_entry.id   AF-A0A7J2L445-F1
#
_cell.length_a   1.000
_cell.length_b   1.000
_cell.length_c   1.000
_cell.angle_alpha   90.00
_cell.angle_beta   90.00
_cell.angle_gamma   90.00
#
_symmetry.space_group_name_H-M   'P 1'
#
loop_
_entity.id
_entity.type
_entity.pdbx_description
1 polymer ?
#
loop_
_entity_poly.entity_id
_entity_poly.type
_entity_poly.pdbx_seq_one_letter_code
_entity_poly.pdbx_strand_id
1 'polypeptide(L)'
;MMDRKLPKYKVEIDYDKCIKCGRCATNCTFGAIVYDREQNKPIVKDTSNCVACQRCVTFCPVGAISITPYPVVYPAHGTWTPYHIRAIDEQARTGRVLLAGTGCDRPYPCVFDYLVWDACQVTNPAIDALREPV
;
A
#
# COMPACT_ATOMS: atom_id res chain seq x y z
N MET A 1 -24.54 -1.12 11.76
CA MET A 1 -23.15 -0.73 11.41
C MET A 1 -22.80 -1.46 10.13
N MET A 2 -22.46 -0.75 9.06
CA MET A 2 -22.06 -1.39 7.81
C MET A 2 -20.60 -1.83 7.93
N ASP A 3 -20.35 -3.04 8.45
CA ASP A 3 -19.00 -3.64 8.61
C ASP A 3 -18.34 -4.04 7.27
N ARG A 4 -18.85 -3.56 6.13
CA ARG A 4 -18.41 -4.01 4.80
C ARG A 4 -17.15 -3.26 4.35
N LYS A 5 -15.98 -3.80 4.69
CA LYS A 5 -14.68 -3.33 4.20
C LYS A 5 -14.57 -3.50 2.67
N LEU A 6 -14.33 -2.41 1.95
CA LEU A 6 -14.05 -2.48 0.52
C LEU A 6 -12.62 -3.01 0.27
N PRO A 7 -12.44 -3.99 -0.63
CA PRO A 7 -11.12 -4.49 -0.98
C PRO A 7 -10.30 -3.45 -1.75
N LYS A 8 -8.98 -3.42 -1.50
CA LYS A 8 -8.03 -2.57 -2.24
C LYS A 8 -7.58 -3.20 -3.55
N TYR A 9 -7.44 -4.52 -3.55
CA TYR A 9 -6.97 -5.32 -4.67
C TYR A 9 -8.03 -6.36 -5.02
N LYS A 10 -8.00 -6.84 -6.26
CA LYS A 10 -8.71 -8.04 -6.73
C LYS A 10 -7.67 -9.14 -6.93
N VAL A 11 -7.95 -10.33 -6.44
CA VAL A 11 -7.10 -11.51 -6.61
C VAL A 11 -7.86 -12.50 -7.47
N GLU A 12 -7.23 -12.96 -8.55
CA GLU A 12 -7.83 -13.91 -9.48
C GLU A 12 -6.90 -15.12 -9.64
N ILE A 13 -7.51 -16.30 -9.72
CA ILE A 13 -6.83 -17.58 -9.97
C ILE A 13 -7.35 -18.10 -11.30
N ASP A 14 -6.46 -18.24 -12.27
CA ASP A 14 -6.70 -18.91 -13.54
C ASP A 14 -6.73 -20.43 -13.26
N TYR A 15 -7.94 -20.99 -13.18
CA TYR A 15 -8.12 -22.41 -12.85
C TYR A 15 -7.73 -23.34 -14.00
N ASP A 16 -7.64 -22.85 -15.24
CA ASP A 16 -7.20 -23.65 -16.38
C ASP A 16 -5.70 -23.93 -16.32
N LYS A 17 -4.92 -22.99 -15.77
CA LYS A 17 -3.49 -23.17 -15.49
C LYS A 17 -3.19 -23.80 -14.14
N CYS A 18 -4.12 -23.71 -13.18
CA CYS A 18 -3.87 -24.08 -11.81
C CYS A 18 -3.71 -25.59 -11.61
N ILE A 19 -2.51 -26.03 -11.22
CA ILE A 19 -2.20 -27.42 -10.86
C ILE A 19 -2.59 -27.81 -9.42
N LYS A 20 -3.37 -26.97 -8.72
CA LYS A 20 -3.89 -27.23 -7.36
C LYS A 20 -2.82 -27.56 -6.30
N CYS A 21 -1.59 -27.07 -6.46
CA CYS A 21 -0.48 -27.37 -5.54
C CYS A 21 -0.59 -26.74 -4.14
N GLY A 22 -1.51 -25.79 -3.93
CA GLY A 22 -1.77 -25.15 -2.63
C GLY A 22 -0.73 -24.17 -2.09
N ARG A 23 0.43 -24.00 -2.75
CA ARG A 23 1.51 -23.08 -2.31
C ARG A 23 1.04 -21.64 -2.07
N CYS A 24 0.10 -21.16 -2.88
CA CYS A 24 -0.46 -19.82 -2.75
C CYS A 24 -1.24 -19.62 -1.45
N ALA A 25 -1.96 -20.65 -0.99
CA ALA A 25 -2.66 -20.64 0.29
C ALA A 25 -1.67 -20.68 1.46
N THR A 26 -0.64 -21.53 1.40
CA THR A 26 0.40 -21.62 2.43
C THR A 26 1.16 -20.31 2.62
N ASN A 27 1.44 -19.59 1.52
CA ASN A 27 2.20 -18.34 1.56
C ASN A 27 1.36 -17.10 1.87
N CYS A 28 0.03 -17.22 1.93
CA CYS A 28 -0.85 -16.10 2.22
C CYS A 28 -0.97 -15.86 3.74
N THR A 29 -0.09 -15.05 4.31
CA THR A 29 -0.13 -14.69 5.74
C THR A 29 -1.36 -13.86 6.14
N PHE A 30 -2.08 -13.31 5.15
CA PHE A 30 -3.26 -12.48 5.36
C PHE A 30 -4.58 -13.27 5.19
N GLY A 31 -4.52 -14.57 4.87
CA GLY A 31 -5.72 -15.40 4.72
C GLY A 31 -6.64 -15.03 3.55
N ALA A 32 -6.15 -14.25 2.58
CA ALA A 32 -6.93 -13.90 1.38
C ALA A 32 -7.15 -15.09 0.45
N ILE A 33 -6.17 -16.00 0.37
CA ILE A 33 -6.25 -17.27 -0.36
C ILE A 33 -6.17 -18.41 0.65
N VAL A 34 -7.07 -19.38 0.55
CA VAL A 34 -7.08 -20.60 1.38
C VAL A 34 -7.14 -21.83 0.49
N TYR A 35 -6.73 -22.98 1.02
CA TYR A 35 -6.90 -24.24 0.33
C TYR A 35 -8.22 -24.88 0.76
N ASP A 36 -9.16 -25.01 -0.17
CA ASP A 36 -10.41 -25.72 0.06
C ASP A 36 -10.15 -27.22 -0.05
N ARG A 37 -10.33 -27.93 1.06
CA ARG A 37 -10.12 -29.38 1.13
C ARG A 37 -11.26 -30.16 0.48
N GLU A 38 -12.48 -29.64 0.46
CA GLU A 38 -13.63 -30.30 -0.15
C GLU A 38 -13.53 -30.25 -1.67
N GLN A 39 -13.15 -29.10 -2.22
CA GLN A 39 -12.97 -28.90 -3.66
C GLN A 39 -11.55 -29.26 -4.16
N ASN A 40 -10.66 -29.63 -3.23
CA ASN A 40 -9.25 -29.94 -3.46
C ASN A 40 -8.55 -28.89 -4.35
N LYS A 41 -8.74 -27.59 -4.07
CA LYS A 41 -8.15 -26.50 -4.85
C LYS A 41 -7.96 -25.23 -4.00
N PRO A 42 -7.00 -24.35 -4.35
CA PRO A 42 -6.92 -23.03 -3.72
C PRO A 42 -8.10 -22.16 -4.18
N ILE A 43 -8.68 -21.42 -3.23
CA ILE A 43 -9.76 -20.47 -3.46
C ILE A 43 -9.44 -19.11 -2.84
N VAL A 44 -9.96 -18.04 -3.44
CA VAL A 44 -9.91 -16.70 -2.86
C VAL A 44 -11.05 -16.59 -1.84
N LYS A 45 -10.72 -16.59 -0.54
CA LYS A 45 -11.72 -16.54 0.54
C LYS A 45 -12.19 -15.11 0.79
N ASP A 46 -11.24 -14.19 0.95
CA ASP A 46 -11.53 -12.80 1.24
C ASP A 46 -10.47 -11.88 0.66
N THR A 47 -10.83 -11.25 -0.46
CA THR A 47 -9.98 -10.31 -1.17
C THR A 47 -9.68 -9.04 -0.35
N SER A 48 -10.53 -8.69 0.62
CA SER A 48 -10.35 -7.48 1.45
C SER A 48 -9.15 -7.54 2.40
N ASN A 49 -8.62 -8.75 2.62
CA ASN A 49 -7.40 -8.98 3.40
C ASN A 49 -6.14 -8.96 2.54
N CYS A 50 -6.26 -8.96 1.21
CA CYS A 50 -5.09 -8.89 0.34
C CYS A 50 -4.40 -7.51 0.49
N VAL A 51 -3.09 -7.54 0.75
CA VAL A 51 -2.23 -6.34 0.79
C VAL A 51 -1.30 -6.24 -0.43
N ALA A 52 -1.51 -7.10 -1.43
CA ALA A 52 -0.67 -7.21 -2.63
C ALA A 52 0.82 -7.44 -2.35
N CYS A 53 1.17 -8.27 -1.35
CA CYS A 53 2.56 -8.63 -1.06
C CYS A 53 3.24 -9.51 -2.13
N GLN A 54 2.53 -9.85 -3.22
CA GLN A 54 2.98 -10.63 -4.38
C GLN A 54 3.48 -12.06 -4.13
N ARG A 55 3.57 -12.54 -2.87
CA ARG A 55 4.04 -13.90 -2.57
C ARG A 55 3.28 -14.99 -3.33
N CYS A 56 1.95 -14.94 -3.37
CA CYS A 56 1.18 -15.96 -4.08
C CYS A 56 1.48 -15.98 -5.60
N VAL A 57 1.74 -14.82 -6.20
CA VAL A 57 2.11 -14.69 -7.61
C VAL A 57 3.51 -15.27 -7.83
N THR A 58 4.49 -14.86 -7.02
CA THR A 58 5.89 -15.30 -7.15
C THR A 58 6.08 -16.80 -6.91
N PHE A 59 5.38 -17.38 -5.92
CA PHE A 59 5.54 -18.80 -5.58
C PHE A 59 4.65 -19.75 -6.40
N CYS A 60 3.84 -19.21 -7.32
CA CYS A 60 3.05 -20.04 -8.23
C CYS A 60 3.95 -20.58 -9.36
N PRO A 61 4.20 -21.90 -9.44
CA PRO A 61 5.11 -22.45 -10.45
C PRO A 61 4.58 -22.33 -11.89
N VAL A 62 3.27 -22.14 -12.04
CA VAL A 62 2.56 -22.07 -13.33
C VAL A 62 2.05 -20.66 -13.64
N GLY A 63 2.33 -19.67 -12.79
CA GLY A 63 1.91 -18.28 -13.00
C GLY A 63 0.39 -18.08 -13.09
N ALA A 64 -0.39 -18.89 -12.39
CA ALA A 64 -1.86 -18.89 -12.48
C ALA A 64 -2.56 -17.81 -11.63
N ILE A 65 -1.83 -16.89 -11.01
CA ILE A 65 -2.40 -15.93 -10.04
C ILE A 65 -2.09 -14.50 -10.49
N SER A 66 -3.11 -13.65 -10.49
CA SER A 66 -2.97 -12.22 -10.77
C SER A 66 -3.56 -11.38 -9.63
N ILE A 67 -2.93 -10.23 -9.37
CA ILE A 67 -3.41 -9.23 -8.41
C ILE A 67 -3.56 -7.90 -9.16
N THR A 68 -4.76 -7.36 -9.20
CA THR A 68 -5.07 -6.08 -9.85
C THR A 68 -5.67 -5.09 -8.85
N PRO A 69 -5.60 -3.77 -9.08
CA PRO A 69 -6.36 -2.82 -8.27
C PRO A 69 -7.85 -3.12 -8.33
N TYR A 70 -8.53 -3.08 -7.19
CA TYR A 70 -9.99 -3.26 -7.20
C TYR A 70 -10.65 -2.04 -7.85
N PRO A 71 -11.61 -2.21 -8.77
CA PRO A 71 -12.19 -1.13 -9.56
C PRO A 71 -13.19 -0.28 -8.75
N VAL A 72 -12.78 0.23 -7.58
CA VAL A 72 -13.58 1.22 -6.85
C VAL A 72 -13.42 2.56 -7.56
N VAL A 73 -14.53 3.07 -8.08
CA VAL A 73 -14.60 4.43 -8.61
C VAL A 73 -15.06 5.36 -7.49
N TYR A 74 -14.16 6.23 -7.05
CA TYR A 74 -14.52 7.38 -6.21
C TYR A 74 -14.73 8.60 -7.13
N PRO A 75 -15.62 9.55 -6.78
CA PRO A 75 -15.68 10.83 -7.46
C PRO A 75 -14.31 11.50 -7.49
N ALA A 76 -13.91 12.03 -8.64
CA ALA A 76 -12.64 12.74 -8.76
C ALA A 76 -12.66 14.00 -7.89
N HIS A 77 -11.67 14.15 -7.01
CA HIS A 77 -11.56 15.29 -6.12
C HIS A 77 -10.08 15.62 -5.87
N GLY A 78 -9.73 16.91 -5.86
CA GLY A 78 -8.34 17.38 -5.71
C GLY A 78 -7.71 17.03 -4.36
N THR A 79 -8.45 17.20 -3.27
CA THR A 79 -8.00 16.82 -1.90
C THR A 79 -8.42 15.40 -1.48
N TRP A 80 -9.68 15.03 -1.69
CA TRP A 80 -10.25 13.72 -1.33
C TRP A 80 -9.87 12.62 -2.33
N THR A 81 -8.59 12.26 -2.34
CA THR A 81 -8.11 11.13 -3.13
C THR A 81 -8.64 9.80 -2.56
N PRO A 82 -8.69 8.72 -3.37
CA PRO A 82 -9.03 7.37 -2.90
C PRO A 82 -8.15 6.87 -1.74
N TYR A 83 -6.96 7.45 -1.57
CA TYR A 83 -6.09 7.18 -0.42
C TYR A 83 -6.71 7.76 0.87
N HIS A 84 -7.02 9.05 0.90
CA HIS A 84 -7.57 9.72 2.09
C HIS A 84 -8.90 9.10 2.52
N ILE A 85 -9.79 8.84 1.56
CA ILE A 85 -11.10 8.22 1.84
C ILE A 85 -10.91 6.86 2.53
N ARG A 86 -10.02 6.01 2.00
CA ARG A 86 -9.75 4.69 2.58
C ARG A 86 -9.03 4.76 3.92
N ALA A 87 -8.15 5.74 4.11
CA ALA A 87 -7.47 5.94 5.38
C ALA A 87 -8.47 6.33 6.49
N ILE A 88 -9.41 7.24 6.17
CA ILE A 88 -10.46 7.67 7.09
C ILE A 88 -11.44 6.54 7.38
N ASP A 89 -11.86 5.77 6.36
CA ASP A 89 -12.71 4.60 6.53
C ASP A 89 -12.06 3.56 7.46
N GLU A 90 -10.79 3.23 7.24
CA GLU A 90 -10.06 2.28 8.08
C GLU A 90 -9.87 2.81 9.52
N GLN A 91 -9.61 4.11 9.69
CA GLN A 91 -9.50 4.75 11.00
C GLN A 91 -10.85 4.77 11.74
N ALA A 92 -11.94 5.12 11.06
CA ALA A 92 -13.27 5.14 11.64
C ALA A 92 -13.72 3.72 12.06
N ARG A 93 -13.38 2.70 11.26
CA ARG A 93 -13.73 1.31 11.53
C ARG A 93 -12.92 0.69 12.67
N THR A 94 -11.62 0.99 12.75
CA THR A 94 -10.71 0.33 13.70
C THR A 94 -10.39 1.15 14.95
N GLY A 95 -10.64 2.47 14.92
CA GLY A 95 -10.14 3.41 15.92
C GLY A 95 -8.62 3.60 15.90
N ARG A 96 -7.92 3.05 14.90
CA ARG A 96 -6.45 3.07 14.80
C ARG A 96 -6.00 3.95 13.63
N VAL A 97 -4.89 4.63 13.82
CA VAL A 97 -4.23 5.39 12.75
C VAL A 97 -3.11 4.53 12.16
N LEU A 98 -3.06 4.43 10.84
CA LEU A 98 -1.92 3.83 10.15
C LEU A 98 -0.70 4.75 10.30
N LEU A 99 0.27 4.31 11.07
CA LEU A 99 1.59 4.93 11.11
C LEU A 99 2.44 4.30 10.00
N ALA A 100 2.90 5.12 9.05
CA ALA A 100 3.97 4.69 8.15
C ALA A 100 5.26 4.57 8.99
N GLY A 101 5.95 3.42 8.91
CA GLY A 101 7.25 3.25 9.53
C GLY A 101 8.31 4.04 8.75
N THR A 102 9.11 4.83 9.46
CA THR A 102 10.26 5.62 8.97
C THR A 102 9.98 6.46 7.71
N GLY A 103 9.66 7.74 7.91
CA GLY A 103 9.52 8.74 6.83
C GLY A 103 8.08 9.02 6.41
N CYS A 104 7.93 9.88 5.41
CA CYS A 104 6.66 10.19 4.77
C CYS A 104 6.65 9.58 3.36
N ASP A 105 5.79 8.59 3.12
CA ASP A 105 5.59 7.95 1.80
C ASP A 105 4.74 8.82 0.85
N ARG A 106 4.27 9.97 1.34
CA ARG A 106 3.44 10.90 0.57
C ARG A 106 4.32 11.74 -0.35
N PRO A 107 3.80 12.22 -1.48
CA PRO A 107 4.53 13.06 -2.43
C PRO A 107 4.67 14.50 -1.91
N TYR A 108 4.87 14.68 -0.60
CA TYR A 108 5.21 15.98 -0.06
C TYR A 108 6.65 16.29 -0.41
N PRO A 109 6.97 17.55 -0.71
CA PRO A 109 8.35 17.96 -0.93
C PRO A 109 9.21 17.56 0.27
N CYS A 110 10.30 16.84 0.03
CA CYS A 110 11.33 16.63 1.04
C CYS A 110 12.03 17.98 1.25
N VAL A 111 11.65 18.73 2.28
CA VAL A 111 12.21 20.07 2.54
C VAL A 111 13.73 20.04 2.63
N PHE A 112 14.30 18.93 3.12
CA PHE A 112 15.76 18.74 3.20
C PHE A 112 16.45 18.74 1.83
N ASP A 113 15.79 18.26 0.77
CA ASP A 113 16.34 18.27 -0.59
C ASP A 113 16.38 19.69 -1.19
N TYR A 114 15.56 20.60 -0.65
CA TYR A 114 15.46 22.00 -1.08
C TYR A 114 16.11 22.98 -0.08
N LEU A 115 16.74 22.46 0.99
CA LEU A 115 17.38 23.30 1.99
C LEU A 115 18.78 23.71 1.50
N VAL A 116 18.94 24.96 1.08
CA VAL A 116 20.26 25.55 0.86
C VAL A 116 20.83 25.97 2.21
N TRP A 117 21.92 25.34 2.63
CA TRP A 117 22.67 25.78 3.80
C TRP A 117 23.43 27.05 3.41
N ASP A 118 22.95 28.19 3.89
CA ASP A 118 23.72 29.42 3.79
C ASP A 118 24.86 29.37 4.83
N ALA A 119 26.09 29.31 4.34
CA ALA A 119 27.29 29.25 5.17
C ALA A 119 27.68 30.63 5.75
N CYS A 120 26.83 31.64 5.63
CA CYS A 120 27.05 32.99 6.15
C CYS A 120 27.31 33.09 7.67
N GLN A 121 27.13 32.00 8.44
CA GLN A 121 27.43 31.95 9.88
C GLN A 121 28.80 31.32 10.26
N VAL A 122 29.62 30.88 9.30
CA VAL A 122 30.97 30.33 9.59
C VAL A 122 32.11 31.32 9.34
N THR A 123 31.82 32.52 8.84
CA THR A 123 32.81 33.60 8.76
C THR A 123 33.01 34.21 10.15
N ASN A 124 34.25 34.58 10.48
CA ASN A 124 34.55 35.36 11.68
C ASN A 124 35.12 36.71 11.24
N PRO A 125 34.44 37.84 11.47
CA PRO A 125 33.13 37.96 12.13
C PRO A 125 32.00 37.37 11.26
N ALA A 126 30.90 36.95 11.90
CA ALA A 126 29.73 36.41 11.21
C ALA A 126 29.02 37.55 10.46
N ILE A 127 29.49 37.84 9.26
CA ILE A 127 28.90 38.82 8.35
C ILE A 127 28.04 38.04 7.36
N ASP A 128 26.74 38.29 7.41
CA ASP A 128 25.79 37.80 6.43
C ASP A 128 25.80 38.74 5.22
N ALA A 129 26.55 38.37 4.18
CA ALA A 129 26.72 39.18 2.96
C ALA A 129 25.41 39.42 2.18
N LEU A 130 24.32 38.72 2.51
CA LEU A 130 23.00 38.93 1.92
C LEU A 130 22.14 39.89 2.75
N ARG A 131 22.42 40.03 4.06
CA ARG A 131 21.63 40.86 4.99
C ARG A 131 22.34 42.14 5.40
N GLU A 132 23.67 42.13 5.47
CA GLU A 132 24.50 43.22 5.93
C GLU A 132 25.24 43.83 4.73
N PRO A 133 25.25 45.18 4.57
CA PRO A 133 26.00 45.83 3.51
C PRO A 133 27.50 45.62 3.73
N VAL A 134 28.18 45.13 2.69
CA VAL A 134 29.63 44.95 2.64
C VAL A 134 30.36 46.29 2.58
#